data_AF-A0A5K0ZJB9-F1
#
_entry.id   AF-A0A5K0ZJB9-F1
#
_cell.length_a   1.000
_cell.length_b   1.000
_cell.length_c   1.000
_cell.angle_alpha   90.00
_cell.angle_beta   90.00
_cell.angle_gamma   90.00
#
_symmetry.space_group_name_H-M   'P 1'
#
loop_
_entity.id
_entity.type
_entity.pdbx_description
1 polymer ?
#
loop_
_entity_poly.entity_id
_entity_poly.type
_entity_poly.pdbx_seq_one_letter_code
_entity_poly.pdbx_strand_id
1 'polypeptide(L)' 'VGFRRVNLPRSVQIYMNEAGVAEEQARQHIRNLLRNAWRTLNRKLLSAQQQQQQIAFSRSFMNVALNIARVSQC' A
#
# COMPACT_ATOMS: atom_id res chain seq x y z
N VAL A 1 18.74 -1.92 32.40
CA VAL A 1 17.32 -1.78 31.98
C VAL A 1 17.26 -2.09 30.49
N GLY A 2 16.68 -3.23 30.10
CA GLY A 2 16.64 -3.64 28.70
C GLY A 2 15.63 -2.78 27.91
N PHE A 3 16.08 -2.16 26.82
CA PHE A 3 15.18 -1.52 25.86
C PHE A 3 14.30 -2.60 25.22
N ARG A 4 13.05 -2.72 25.69
CA ARG A 4 12.03 -3.51 25.01
C ARG A 4 11.77 -2.83 23.66
N ARG A 5 12.11 -3.48 22.55
CA ARG A 5 11.65 -3.03 21.22
C ARG A 5 10.13 -3.10 21.23
N VAL A 6 9.47 -1.94 21.22
CA VAL A 6 8.02 -1.87 20.97
C VAL A 6 7.84 -2.15 19.49
N ASN A 7 7.65 -3.43 19.14
CA ASN A 7 7.24 -3.79 17.80
C ASN A 7 5.75 -3.43 17.70
N LEU A 8 5.43 -2.44 16.87
CA LEU A 8 4.04 -2.19 16.49
C LEU A 8 3.46 -3.48 15.87
N PRO A 9 2.21 -3.86 16.22
CA PRO A 9 1.58 -5.01 15.59
C PRO A 9 1.50 -4.78 14.08
N ARG A 10 1.85 -5.81 13.30
CA ARG A 10 1.81 -5.74 11.84
C ARG A 10 0.35 -5.57 11.40
N SER A 11 0.12 -5.00 10.22
CA SER A 11 -1.23 -4.79 9.67
C SER A 11 -2.13 -6.04 9.73
N VAL A 12 -1.56 -7.23 9.51
CA VAL A 12 -2.25 -8.52 9.68
C VAL A 12 -2.71 -8.74 11.12
N GLN A 13 -1.84 -8.52 12.11
CA GLN A 13 -2.15 -8.72 13.53
C GLN A 13 -3.21 -7.71 14.02
N ILE A 14 -3.12 -6.46 13.56
CA ILE A 14 -4.14 -5.44 13.85
C ILE A 14 -5.49 -5.92 13.33
N TYR A 15 -5.57 -6.29 12.05
CA TYR A 15 -6.82 -6.73 11.44
C TYR A 15 -7.37 -8.03 12.06
N MET A 16 -6.50 -8.98 12.42
CA MET A 16 -6.90 -10.17 13.17
C MET A 16 -7.58 -9.81 14.49
N ASN A 17 -7.00 -8.88 15.25
CA ASN A 17 -7.52 -8.48 16.55
C ASN A 17 -8.82 -7.66 16.43
N GLU A 18 -8.90 -6.76 15.45
CA GLU A 18 -10.08 -5.93 15.22
C GLU A 18 -11.27 -6.71 14.66
N ALA A 19 -11.03 -7.63 13.72
CA ALA A 19 -12.09 -8.40 13.06
C ALA A 19 -12.34 -9.78 13.68
N GLY A 20 -11.51 -10.22 14.64
CA GLY A 20 -11.62 -11.53 15.28
C GLY A 20 -11.39 -12.70 14.32
N VAL A 21 -10.59 -12.51 13.27
CA VAL A 21 -10.40 -13.49 12.19
C VAL A 21 -9.10 -14.28 12.29
N ALA A 22 -9.07 -15.45 11.66
CA ALA A 22 -7.86 -16.25 11.52
C ALA A 22 -6.80 -15.53 10.68
N GLU A 23 -5.52 -15.87 10.92
CA GLU A 23 -4.38 -15.21 10.26
C GLU A 23 -4.46 -15.28 8.73
N GLU A 24 -4.89 -16.41 8.16
CA GLU A 24 -4.98 -16.56 6.70
C GLU A 24 -6.03 -15.61 6.10
N GLN A 25 -7.17 -15.46 6.77
CA GLN A 25 -8.22 -14.52 6.35
C GLN A 25 -7.72 -13.07 6.43
N ALA A 26 -6.97 -12.75 7.49
CA ALA A 26 -6.36 -11.44 7.63
C ALA A 26 -5.30 -11.16 6.56
N ARG A 27 -4.41 -12.13 6.28
CA ARG A 27 -3.41 -12.02 5.19
C ARG A 27 -4.10 -11.83 3.85
N GLN A 28 -5.17 -12.58 3.57
CA GLN A 28 -5.94 -12.42 2.33
C GLN A 28 -6.61 -11.05 2.23
N HIS A 29 -7.16 -10.54 3.34
CA HIS A 29 -7.74 -9.19 3.39
C HIS A 29 -6.69 -8.12 3.05
N ILE A 30 -5.52 -8.16 3.70
CA ILE A 30 -4.43 -7.22 3.44
C ILE A 30 -3.94 -7.31 1.98
N ARG A 31 -3.81 -8.52 1.40
CA ARG A 31 -3.49 -8.70 -0.02
C ARG A 31 -4.53 -8.06 -0.94
N ASN A 32 -5.81 -8.20 -0.62
CA ASN A 32 -6.89 -7.58 -1.38
C ASN A 32 -6.84 -6.05 -1.31
N LEU A 33 -6.57 -5.48 -0.12
CA LEU A 33 -6.38 -4.04 0.05
C LEU A 33 -5.22 -3.52 -0.81
N LEU A 34 -4.07 -4.19 -0.80
CA LEU A 34 -2.91 -3.84 -1.64
C LEU A 34 -3.27 -3.89 -3.12
N ARG A 35 -4.00 -4.92 -3.57
CA ARG A 35 -4.45 -5.05 -4.97
C ARG A 35 -5.38 -3.89 -5.36
N ASN A 36 -6.29 -3.51 -4.47
CA ASN A 36 -7.22 -2.41 -4.70
C ASN A 36 -6.50 -1.06 -4.73
N ALA A 37 -5.54 -0.83 -3.84
CA ALA A 37 -4.69 0.36 -3.86
C ALA A 37 -3.92 0.50 -5.19
N TRP A 38 -3.36 -0.60 -5.70
CA TRP A 38 -2.71 -0.62 -7.01
C TRP A 38 -3.65 -0.31 -8.17
N ARG A 39 -4.87 -0.86 -8.17
CA ARG A 39 -5.88 -0.53 -9.18
C ARG A 39 -6.21 0.96 -9.17
N THR A 40 -6.33 1.56 -7.99
CA THR A 40 -6.58 3.00 -7.84
C THR A 40 -5.41 3.82 -8.36
N LEU A 41 -4.17 3.45 -8.03
CA LEU A 41 -2.96 4.11 -8.54
C LEU A 41 -2.90 4.07 -10.07
N ASN A 42 -3.13 2.91 -10.68
CA ASN A 42 -3.11 2.75 -12.13
C ASN A 42 -4.18 3.61 -12.81
N ARG A 43 -5.41 3.66 -12.26
CA ARG A 43 -6.47 4.53 -12.81
C ARG A 43 -6.09 6.01 -12.74
N LYS A 44 -5.59 6.47 -11.59
CA LYS A 44 -5.15 7.86 -11.42
C LYS A 44 -4.01 8.22 -12.38
N LEU A 45 -3.05 7.31 -12.58
CA LEU A 45 -1.96 7.51 -13.53
C LEU A 45 -2.46 7.62 -14.97
N LEU A 46 -3.38 6.73 -15.37
CA LEU A 46 -3.97 6.76 -16.71
C LEU A 46 -4.76 8.06 -16.95
N SER A 47 -5.61 8.47 -16.01
CA SER A 47 -6.36 9.72 -16.09
C SER A 47 -5.44 10.94 -16.17
N ALA A 48 -4.40 10.97 -15.34
CA ALA A 48 -3.38 12.01 -15.34
C ALA A 48 -2.61 12.13 -16.67
N GLN A 49 -2.32 10.99 -17.31
CA GLN A 49 -1.69 10.99 -18.64
C GLN A 49 -2.65 11.45 -19.75
N GLN A 50 -3.93 11.09 -19.66
CA GLN A 50 -4.93 11.43 -20.66
C GLN A 50 -5.34 12.90 -20.64
N GLN A 51 -5.40 13.52 -19.46
CA GLN A 51 -6.00 14.84 -19.36
C GLN A 51 -5.04 16.01 -19.68
N GLN A 52 -3.74 15.80 -19.88
CA GLN A 52 -2.72 16.88 -19.87
C GLN A 52 -2.87 17.84 -18.66
N GLN A 53 -3.71 17.49 -17.70
CA GLN A 53 -3.94 18.23 -16.48
C GLN A 53 -2.72 17.95 -15.65
N GLN A 54 -1.97 19.03 -15.47
CA GLN A 54 -0.82 19.14 -14.61
C GLN A 54 -1.03 18.27 -13.37
N ILE A 55 -0.40 17.09 -13.39
CA ILE A 55 -0.18 16.34 -12.17
C ILE A 55 0.55 17.34 -11.27
N ALA A 56 0.08 17.54 -10.04
CA ALA A 56 0.75 18.39 -9.06
C ALA A 56 2.24 18.00 -8.84
N PHE A 57 2.67 16.86 -9.40
CA PHE A 57 4.00 16.29 -9.36
C PHE A 57 4.52 15.98 -10.77
N SER A 58 5.83 16.11 -10.96
CA SER A 58 6.47 15.76 -12.24
C SER A 58 6.34 14.27 -12.56
N ARG A 59 6.40 13.93 -13.85
CA ARG A 59 6.43 12.52 -14.31
C ARG A 59 7.57 11.72 -13.67
N SER A 60 8.71 12.37 -13.42
CA SER A 60 9.87 11.78 -12.74
C SER A 60 9.53 11.40 -11.29
N PHE A 61 8.91 12.30 -10.54
CA PHE A 61 8.48 12.03 -9.16
C PHE A 61 7.51 10.84 -9.09
N MET A 62 6.51 10.81 -9.99
CA MET A 62 5.54 9.71 -10.05
C MET A 62 6.21 8.36 -10.34
N ASN A 63 7.20 8.34 -11.25
CA ASN A 63 7.95 7.12 -11.54
C ASN A 63 8.74 6.60 -10.32
N VAL A 64 9.39 7.51 -9.58
CA VAL A 64 10.12 7.15 -8.35
C VAL A 64 9.15 6.58 -7.31
N ALA A 65 8.02 7.25 -7.07
CA ALA A 65 7.01 6.78 -6.11
C ALA A 65 6.46 5.38 -6.48
N LEU A 66 6.19 5.14 -7.77
CA LEU A 66 5.75 3.83 -8.25
C LEU A 66 6.83 2.76 -8.09
N ASN A 67 8.10 3.09 -8.34
CA ASN A 67 9.20 2.15 -8.16
C ASN A 67 9.41 1.77 -6.69
N ILE A 68 9.29 2.72 -5.76
CA ILE A 68 9.32 2.44 -4.32
C ILE A 68 8.19 1.48 -3.93
N ALA A 69 6.97 1.73 -4.43
CA ALA A 69 5.83 0.85 -4.18
C ALA A 69 6.04 -0.56 -4.74
N ARG A 70 6.66 -0.69 -5.92
CA ARG A 70 7.00 -1.98 -6.55
C ARG A 70 8.05 -2.75 -5.75
N VAL A 71 9.14 -2.10 -5.35
CA VAL A 71 10.22 -2.72 -4.57
C VAL A 71 9.71 -3.19 -3.20
N SER A 72 8.76 -2.46 -2.61
CA SER A 72 8.11 -2.86 -1.36
C SER A 72 7.25 -4.14 -1.48
N GLN A 73 7.05 -4.66 -2.70
CA GLN A 73 6.31 -5.91 -2.97
C GLN A 73 7.19 -7.09 -3.38
N CYS A 74 8.50 -6.87 -3.52
CA CYS A 74 9.50 -7.92 -3.73
C CYS A 74 9.88 -8.56 -2.39
#